data_AF-A0A318LJ45-F1
#
_entry.id   AF-A0A318LJ45-F1
#
_cell.length_a   1.000
_cell.length_b   1.000
_cell.length_c   1.000
_cell.angle_alpha   90.00
_cell.angle_beta   90.00
_cell.angle_gamma   90.00
#
_symmetry.space_group_name_H-M   'P 1'
#
loop_
_entity.id
_entity.type
_entity.pdbx_description
1 polymer ?
#
loop_
_entity_poly.entity_id
_entity_poly.type
_entity_poly.pdbx_seq_one_letter_code
_entity_poly.pdbx_strand_id
1 'polypeptide(L)'
;MSDRAIPSTGRRYEWYSHEALKAEVESGNEPAEAGEIGREWAELADALREAGDALTGMSAGSEEAWSGPGGDALRAVLRKAAGWSQEAAAVSVSLGEAVGSQAETAARARAEMPEPVPYDPAGMIRDAVAAGDLAALAGLSGALSARREEAEAARQKAIDVLYARDAALRAAVPSSSFTAPPSLTRGGGHRGQQGKPVPM
;
A
#
# COMPACT_ATOMS: atom_id res chain seq x y z
N MET A 1 -23.81 0.23 -1.90
CA MET A 1 -22.46 0.34 -2.49
C MET A 1 -21.78 1.43 -1.70
N SER A 2 -20.96 1.04 -0.71
CA SER A 2 -20.33 2.00 0.19
C SER A 2 -19.40 2.89 -0.61
N ASP A 3 -19.66 4.19 -0.50
CA ASP A 3 -18.84 5.25 -1.04
C ASP A 3 -17.42 5.06 -0.50
N ARG A 4 -16.51 4.61 -1.36
CA ARG A 4 -15.09 4.47 -1.03
C ARG A 4 -14.56 5.89 -0.99
N ALA A 5 -14.68 6.54 0.15
CA ALA A 5 -14.12 7.86 0.40
C ALA A 5 -12.64 7.82 -0.01
N ILE A 6 -12.32 8.43 -1.14
CA ILE A 6 -10.96 8.56 -1.63
C ILE A 6 -10.25 9.47 -0.62
N PRO A 7 -9.21 9.00 0.10
CA PRO A 7 -8.46 9.86 1.00
C PRO A 7 -7.89 11.03 0.20
N SER A 8 -8.01 12.25 0.74
CA SER A 8 -7.63 13.48 0.05
C SER A 8 -6.19 13.39 -0.48
N THR A 9 -6.02 13.66 -1.78
CA THR A 9 -4.73 13.70 -2.48
C THR A 9 -3.92 14.98 -2.16
N GLY A 10 -3.96 15.46 -0.91
CA GLY A 10 -3.70 16.86 -0.57
C GLY A 10 -2.63 17.12 0.47
N ARG A 11 -1.66 16.22 0.68
CA ARG A 11 -0.52 16.54 1.55
C ARG A 11 0.35 17.62 0.91
N ARG A 12 0.58 18.70 1.66
CA ARG A 12 1.45 19.82 1.30
C ARG A 12 2.67 19.81 2.20
N TYR A 13 3.69 19.06 1.78
CA TYR A 13 4.93 18.87 2.56
C TYR A 13 5.70 20.17 2.77
N GLU A 14 5.45 21.18 1.94
CA GLU A 14 6.03 22.52 2.05
C GLU A 14 5.69 23.21 3.36
N TRP A 15 4.65 22.76 4.09
CA TRP A 15 4.20 23.35 5.35
C TRP A 15 4.77 22.66 6.59
N TYR A 16 5.42 21.51 6.44
CA TYR A 16 5.86 20.68 7.57
C TYR A 16 7.28 21.04 7.95
N SER A 17 7.69 20.99 9.21
CA SER A 17 9.12 21.19 9.54
C SER A 17 9.98 20.04 8.96
N HIS A 18 11.29 20.23 8.80
CA HIS A 18 12.15 19.17 8.25
C HIS A 18 12.15 17.92 9.18
N GLU A 19 12.10 18.13 10.48
CA GLU A 19 11.96 17.09 11.50
C GLU A 19 10.65 16.31 11.30
N ALA A 20 9.55 17.01 11.01
CA ALA A 20 8.27 16.37 10.70
C ALA A 20 8.34 15.56 9.39
N LEU A 21 9.02 16.06 8.35
CA LEU A 21 9.24 15.32 7.10
C LEU A 21 10.06 14.04 7.34
N LYS A 22 11.08 14.10 8.20
CA LYS A 22 11.89 12.94 8.55
C LYS A 22 11.07 11.90 9.33
N ALA A 23 10.24 12.34 10.28
CA ALA A 23 9.37 11.42 11.03
C ALA A 23 8.40 10.62 10.14
N GLU A 24 7.98 11.17 8.99
CA GLU A 24 7.10 10.49 8.02
C GLU A 24 7.73 9.25 7.34
N VAL A 25 9.07 9.15 7.30
CA VAL A 25 9.78 7.98 6.73
C VAL A 25 10.36 7.04 7.78
N GLU A 26 10.48 7.51 9.02
CA GLU A 26 10.96 6.69 10.13
C GLU A 26 9.85 5.83 10.75
N SER A 27 8.59 6.23 10.56
CA SER A 27 7.43 5.49 11.05
C SER A 27 6.90 4.48 10.02
N GLY A 28 6.50 3.30 10.50
CA GLY A 28 5.72 2.33 9.72
C GLY A 28 6.49 1.64 8.60
N ASN A 29 7.77 1.31 8.80
CA ASN A 29 8.59 0.57 7.84
C ASN A 29 9.35 -0.57 8.51
N GLU A 30 8.67 -1.70 8.71
CA GLU A 30 9.25 -2.94 9.21
C GLU A 30 9.38 -3.96 8.06
N PRO A 31 10.56 -4.09 7.43
CA PRO A 31 10.74 -4.98 6.28
C PRO A 31 10.43 -6.45 6.59
N ALA A 32 10.67 -6.87 7.84
CA ALA A 32 10.35 -8.21 8.30
C ALA A 32 8.85 -8.47 8.21
N GLU A 33 8.02 -7.59 8.77
CA GLU A 33 6.55 -7.69 8.76
C GLU A 33 6.00 -7.72 7.32
N ALA A 34 6.48 -6.85 6.44
CA ALA A 34 6.07 -6.86 5.04
C ALA A 34 6.44 -8.16 4.30
N GLY A 35 7.61 -8.73 4.62
CA GLY A 35 8.02 -10.02 4.13
C GLY A 35 7.13 -11.17 4.62
N GLU A 36 6.60 -11.09 5.84
CA GLU A 36 5.66 -12.10 6.37
C GLU A 36 4.31 -12.01 5.66
N ILE A 37 3.76 -10.79 5.55
CA ILE A 37 2.49 -10.55 4.84
C ILE A 37 2.58 -11.01 3.38
N GLY A 38 3.71 -10.75 2.70
CA GLY A 38 3.95 -11.25 1.35
C GLY A 38 3.92 -12.78 1.25
N ARG A 39 4.46 -13.49 2.25
CA ARG A 39 4.40 -14.96 2.33
C ARG A 39 2.98 -15.45 2.58
N GLU A 40 2.23 -14.83 3.48
CA GLU A 40 0.84 -15.18 3.75
C GLU A 40 -0.04 -15.07 2.49
N TRP A 41 0.17 -14.04 1.66
CA TRP A 41 -0.51 -13.91 0.37
C TRP A 41 -0.12 -15.01 -0.63
N ALA A 42 1.14 -15.43 -0.62
CA ALA A 42 1.61 -16.53 -1.47
C ALA A 42 1.00 -17.88 -1.03
N GLU A 43 0.97 -18.15 0.28
CA GLU A 43 0.33 -19.33 0.86
C GLU A 43 -1.17 -19.38 0.53
N LEU A 44 -1.87 -18.25 0.62
CA LEU A 44 -3.27 -18.15 0.21
C LEU A 44 -3.44 -18.44 -1.29
N ALA A 45 -2.56 -17.91 -2.14
CA ALA A 45 -2.61 -18.16 -3.57
C ALA A 45 -2.46 -19.66 -3.88
N ASP A 46 -1.56 -20.35 -3.20
CA ASP A 46 -1.33 -21.78 -3.37
C ASP A 46 -2.52 -22.62 -2.88
N ALA A 47 -3.10 -22.28 -1.72
CA ALA A 47 -4.32 -22.92 -1.23
C ALA A 47 -5.50 -22.75 -2.20
N LEU A 48 -5.63 -21.59 -2.82
CA LEU A 48 -6.68 -21.32 -3.82
C LEU A 48 -6.43 -22.08 -5.12
N ARG A 49 -5.18 -22.26 -5.56
CA ARG A 49 -4.85 -23.11 -6.72
C ARG A 49 -5.19 -24.57 -6.43
N GLU A 50 -4.76 -25.09 -5.27
CA GLU A 50 -5.03 -26.47 -4.86
C GLU A 50 -6.54 -26.74 -4.81
N ALA A 51 -7.33 -25.81 -4.25
CA ALA A 51 -8.79 -25.90 -4.25
C ALA A 51 -9.37 -25.92 -5.69
N GLY A 52 -8.86 -25.07 -6.58
CA GLY A 52 -9.28 -25.04 -7.98
C GLY A 52 -8.98 -26.34 -8.74
N ASP A 53 -7.82 -26.93 -8.49
CA ASP A 53 -7.38 -28.18 -9.09
C ASP A 53 -8.21 -29.36 -8.57
N ALA A 54 -8.48 -29.40 -7.26
CA ALA A 54 -9.36 -30.39 -6.65
C ALA A 54 -10.78 -30.35 -7.24
N LEU A 55 -11.36 -29.16 -7.40
CA LEU A 55 -12.68 -28.98 -8.02
C LEU A 55 -12.70 -29.42 -9.49
N THR A 56 -11.61 -29.16 -10.22
CA THR A 56 -11.46 -29.62 -11.61
C THR A 56 -11.36 -31.15 -11.69
N GLY A 57 -10.58 -31.76 -10.80
CA GLY A 57 -10.47 -33.21 -10.68
C GLY A 57 -11.80 -33.89 -10.33
N MET A 58 -12.57 -33.31 -9.40
CA MET A 58 -13.92 -33.78 -9.06
C MET A 58 -14.87 -33.71 -10.27
N SER A 59 -14.79 -32.63 -11.05
CA SER A 59 -15.60 -32.46 -12.25
C SER A 59 -15.33 -33.57 -13.27
N ALA A 60 -14.05 -33.86 -13.54
CA ALA A 60 -13.64 -34.92 -14.45
C ALA A 60 -14.03 -36.33 -13.94
N GLY A 61 -13.77 -36.62 -12.65
CA GLY A 61 -14.12 -37.92 -12.05
C GLY A 61 -15.62 -38.18 -11.94
N SER A 62 -16.47 -37.15 -12.02
CA SER A 62 -17.94 -37.30 -11.94
C SER A 62 -18.59 -37.87 -13.21
N GLU A 63 -17.88 -37.88 -14.34
CA GLU A 63 -18.43 -38.26 -15.65
C GLU A 63 -18.91 -39.71 -15.72
N GLU A 64 -18.20 -40.62 -15.05
CA GLU A 64 -18.52 -42.05 -15.05
C GLU A 64 -19.68 -42.40 -14.10
N ALA A 65 -19.82 -41.67 -13.00
CA ALA A 65 -20.79 -41.97 -11.95
C ALA A 65 -22.15 -41.30 -12.19
N TRP A 66 -22.17 -40.03 -12.62
CA TRP A 66 -23.39 -39.23 -12.76
C TRP A 66 -23.54 -38.67 -14.17
N SER A 67 -24.32 -39.40 -14.97
CA SER A 67 -24.72 -39.01 -16.32
C SER A 67 -26.07 -38.29 -16.35
N GLY A 68 -26.30 -37.53 -17.42
CA GLY A 68 -27.53 -36.78 -17.64
C GLY A 68 -27.55 -35.36 -17.06
N PRO A 69 -28.69 -34.65 -17.16
CA PRO A 69 -28.77 -33.20 -16.95
C PRO A 69 -28.35 -32.70 -15.56
N GLY A 70 -28.48 -33.56 -14.53
CA GLY A 70 -28.03 -33.26 -13.17
C GLY A 70 -26.50 -33.27 -13.04
N GLY A 71 -25.84 -34.26 -13.63
CA GLY A 71 -24.37 -34.35 -13.67
C GLY A 71 -23.76 -33.19 -14.47
N ASP A 72 -24.37 -32.82 -15.59
CA ASP A 72 -23.93 -31.66 -16.39
C ASP A 72 -24.03 -30.35 -15.61
N ALA A 73 -25.11 -30.18 -14.83
CA ALA A 73 -25.30 -29.01 -13.99
C ALA A 73 -24.26 -28.95 -12.85
N LEU A 74 -23.95 -30.08 -12.22
CA LEU A 74 -22.89 -30.16 -11.20
C LEU A 74 -21.53 -29.77 -11.79
N ARG A 75 -21.14 -30.40 -12.91
CA ARG A 75 -19.86 -30.09 -13.59
C ARG A 75 -19.77 -28.61 -13.98
N ALA A 76 -20.87 -28.00 -14.41
CA ALA A 76 -20.90 -26.57 -14.71
C ALA A 76 -20.68 -25.69 -13.48
N VAL A 77 -21.22 -26.06 -12.31
CA VAL A 77 -20.97 -25.34 -11.04
C VAL A 77 -19.53 -25.51 -10.59
N LEU A 78 -19.00 -26.74 -10.63
CA LEU A 78 -17.61 -27.04 -10.25
C LEU A 78 -16.60 -26.26 -11.11
N ARG A 79 -16.81 -26.21 -12.43
CA ARG A 79 -15.96 -25.40 -13.33
C ARG A 79 -15.98 -23.91 -12.99
N LYS A 80 -17.14 -23.35 -12.62
CA LYS A 80 -17.23 -21.95 -12.19
C LYS A 80 -16.48 -21.70 -10.90
N ALA A 81 -16.63 -22.59 -9.92
CA ALA A 81 -15.91 -22.50 -8.65
C ALA A 81 -14.39 -22.62 -8.84
N ALA A 82 -13.95 -23.56 -9.68
CA ALA A 82 -12.54 -23.72 -10.03
C ALA A 82 -11.97 -22.46 -10.70
N GLY A 83 -12.68 -21.90 -11.69
CA GLY A 83 -12.28 -20.66 -12.37
C GLY A 83 -12.15 -19.48 -11.40
N TRP A 84 -13.13 -19.30 -10.51
CA TRP A 84 -13.06 -18.27 -9.47
C TRP A 84 -11.86 -18.46 -8.54
N SER A 85 -11.56 -19.69 -8.14
CA SER A 85 -10.41 -20.00 -7.28
C SER A 85 -9.09 -19.60 -7.94
N GLN A 86 -8.94 -19.86 -9.23
CA GLN A 86 -7.75 -19.47 -10.01
C GLN A 86 -7.64 -17.94 -10.15
N GLU A 87 -8.75 -17.23 -10.38
CA GLU A 87 -8.78 -15.77 -10.39
C GLU A 87 -8.39 -15.19 -9.02
N ALA A 88 -8.95 -15.73 -7.94
CA ALA A 88 -8.63 -15.34 -6.57
C ALA A 88 -7.16 -15.60 -6.22
N ALA A 89 -6.58 -16.70 -6.70
CA ALA A 89 -5.16 -16.98 -6.54
C ALA A 89 -4.29 -15.92 -7.24
N ALA A 90 -4.63 -15.53 -8.47
CA ALA A 90 -3.92 -14.48 -9.20
C ALA A 90 -4.00 -13.11 -8.49
N VAL A 91 -5.17 -12.76 -7.93
CA VAL A 91 -5.32 -11.54 -7.10
C VAL A 91 -4.44 -11.61 -5.85
N SER A 92 -4.37 -12.78 -5.20
CA SER A 92 -3.55 -12.98 -4.01
C SER A 92 -2.05 -12.79 -4.29
N VAL A 93 -1.55 -13.33 -5.42
CA VAL A 93 -0.15 -13.08 -5.86
C VAL A 93 0.08 -11.59 -6.08
N SER A 94 -0.82 -10.92 -6.80
CA SER A 94 -0.68 -9.50 -7.10
C SER A 94 -0.66 -8.65 -5.83
N LEU A 95 -1.40 -9.04 -4.79
CA LEU A 95 -1.36 -8.41 -3.47
C LEU A 95 -0.03 -8.65 -2.76
N GLY A 96 0.50 -9.87 -2.78
CA GLY A 96 1.81 -10.19 -2.21
C GLY A 96 2.95 -9.36 -2.85
N GLU A 97 2.94 -9.24 -4.18
CA GLU A 97 3.90 -8.40 -4.92
C GLU A 97 3.76 -6.91 -4.56
N ALA A 98 2.53 -6.41 -4.44
CA ALA A 98 2.26 -5.03 -4.05
C ALA A 98 2.78 -4.71 -2.64
N VAL A 99 2.60 -5.62 -1.67
CA VAL A 99 3.15 -5.46 -0.31
C VAL A 99 4.68 -5.35 -0.36
N GLY A 100 5.34 -6.22 -1.13
CA GLY A 100 6.79 -6.15 -1.31
C GLY A 100 7.26 -4.81 -1.92
N SER A 101 6.58 -4.34 -2.97
CA SER A 101 6.86 -3.06 -3.62
C SER A 101 6.67 -1.86 -2.68
N GLN A 102 5.64 -1.89 -1.84
CA GLN A 102 5.38 -0.85 -0.83
C GLN A 102 6.50 -0.81 0.23
N ALA A 103 6.97 -1.97 0.68
CA ALA A 103 8.07 -2.07 1.63
C ALA A 103 9.39 -1.56 1.06
N GLU A 104 9.73 -1.93 -0.18
CA GLU A 104 10.91 -1.41 -0.87
C GLU A 104 10.84 0.12 -1.04
N THR A 105 9.66 0.62 -1.41
CA THR A 105 9.41 2.07 -1.53
C THR A 105 9.62 2.79 -0.19
N ALA A 106 9.13 2.23 0.92
CA ALA A 106 9.32 2.80 2.24
C ALA A 106 10.80 2.76 2.68
N ALA A 107 11.49 1.64 2.44
CA ALA A 107 12.92 1.49 2.74
C ALA A 107 13.77 2.49 1.94
N ARG A 108 13.48 2.66 0.66
CA ARG A 108 14.13 3.65 -0.19
C ARG A 108 13.91 5.08 0.31
N ALA A 109 12.68 5.45 0.62
CA ALA A 109 12.37 6.79 1.14
C ALA A 109 13.12 7.08 2.43
N ARG A 110 13.22 6.09 3.34
CA ARG A 110 14.02 6.20 4.57
C ARG A 110 15.50 6.39 4.29
N ALA A 111 16.06 5.65 3.33
CA ALA A 111 17.47 5.73 2.97
C ALA A 111 17.85 7.04 2.25
N GLU A 112 16.94 7.60 1.46
CA GLU A 112 17.16 8.83 0.68
C GLU A 112 16.86 10.12 1.46
N MET A 113 16.11 10.02 2.58
CA MET A 113 15.73 11.15 3.42
C MET A 113 16.97 11.83 4.04
N PRO A 114 17.21 13.12 3.77
CA PRO A 114 18.31 13.84 4.40
C PRO A 114 18.07 14.08 5.89
N GLU A 115 19.17 14.26 6.62
CA GLU A 115 19.12 14.68 8.02
C GLU A 115 18.65 16.15 8.14
N PRO A 116 17.83 16.48 9.15
CA PRO A 116 17.48 17.85 9.48
C PRO A 116 18.73 18.69 9.75
N VAL A 117 18.83 19.80 9.03
CA VAL A 117 19.91 20.77 9.15
C VAL A 117 19.45 21.88 10.10
N PRO A 118 19.97 21.93 11.35
CA PRO A 118 19.55 22.96 12.29
C PRO A 118 20.02 24.35 11.82
N TYR A 119 19.09 25.30 11.82
CA TYR A 119 19.33 26.71 11.53
C TYR A 119 18.75 27.57 12.66
N ASP A 120 19.63 28.00 13.59
CA ASP A 120 19.32 28.96 14.65
C ASP A 120 20.21 30.20 14.49
N PRO A 121 19.72 31.25 13.80
CA PRO A 121 20.46 32.48 13.61
C PRO A 121 20.89 33.14 14.92
N ALA A 122 20.02 33.11 15.93
CA ALA A 122 20.29 33.75 17.21
C ALA A 122 21.35 32.99 18.01
N GLY A 123 21.36 31.67 17.92
CA GLY A 123 22.43 30.81 18.45
C GLY A 123 23.77 31.10 17.76
N MET A 124 23.79 31.08 16.42
CA MET A 124 25.00 31.34 15.64
C MET A 124 25.62 32.72 15.92
N ILE A 125 24.79 33.76 16.07
CA ILE A 125 25.26 35.10 16.45
C ILE A 125 25.84 35.10 17.88
N ARG A 126 25.15 34.46 18.84
CA ARG A 126 25.63 34.35 20.23
C ARG A 126 26.96 33.62 20.31
N ASP A 127 27.11 32.52 19.58
CA ASP A 127 28.34 31.72 19.56
C ASP A 127 29.51 32.52 18.96
N ALA A 128 29.28 33.26 17.88
CA ALA A 128 30.30 34.12 17.26
C ALA A 128 30.75 35.25 18.20
N VAL A 129 29.83 35.84 18.97
CA VAL A 129 30.17 36.86 19.98
C VAL A 129 30.91 36.25 21.16
N ALA A 130 30.46 35.11 21.68
CA ALA A 130 31.07 34.43 22.82
C ALA A 130 32.48 33.90 22.52
N ALA A 131 32.74 33.50 21.27
CA ALA A 131 34.05 33.05 20.82
C ALA A 131 35.10 34.18 20.77
N GLY A 132 34.68 35.46 20.76
CA GLY A 132 35.59 36.61 20.71
C GLY A 132 36.39 36.70 19.40
N ASP A 133 35.98 35.99 18.36
CA ASP A 133 36.69 35.91 17.09
C ASP A 133 36.16 36.97 16.10
N LEU A 134 36.96 38.02 15.90
CA LEU A 134 36.65 39.10 14.96
C LEU A 134 36.54 38.62 13.51
N ALA A 135 37.25 37.56 13.12
CA ALA A 135 37.14 36.97 11.79
C ALA A 135 35.81 36.22 11.62
N ALA A 136 35.38 35.49 12.65
CA ALA A 136 34.07 34.83 12.67
C ALA A 136 32.91 35.84 12.58
N LEU A 137 33.02 36.97 13.27
CA LEU A 137 32.03 38.06 13.17
C LEU A 137 31.99 38.70 11.78
N ALA A 138 33.15 38.91 11.15
CA ALA A 138 33.24 39.45 9.78
C ALA A 138 32.63 38.51 8.73
N GLY A 139 32.73 37.19 8.94
CA GLY A 139 32.15 36.16 8.06
C GLY A 139 30.72 35.73 8.39
N LEU A 140 30.13 36.26 9.48
CA LEU A 140 28.88 35.73 10.06
C LEU A 140 27.69 35.79 9.09
N SER A 141 27.57 36.85 8.28
CA SER A 141 26.47 36.94 7.31
C SER A 141 26.59 35.86 6.23
N GLY A 142 27.80 35.60 5.75
CA GLY A 142 28.08 34.53 4.80
C GLY A 142 27.81 33.15 5.39
N ALA A 143 28.22 32.92 6.64
CA ALA A 143 27.94 31.68 7.36
C ALA A 143 26.43 31.45 7.58
N LEU A 144 25.68 32.49 7.96
CA LEU A 144 24.23 32.43 8.10
C LEU A 144 23.55 32.12 6.77
N SER A 145 23.92 32.80 5.69
CA SER A 145 23.37 32.55 4.36
C SER A 145 23.66 31.13 3.88
N ALA A 146 24.92 30.68 3.97
CA ALA A 146 25.30 29.33 3.56
C ALA A 146 24.54 28.26 4.36
N ARG A 147 24.40 28.46 5.68
CA ARG A 147 23.67 27.53 6.55
C ARG A 147 22.17 27.49 6.24
N ARG A 148 21.59 28.64 5.91
CA ARG A 148 20.19 28.75 5.48
C ARG A 148 19.97 28.02 4.16
N GLU A 149 20.84 28.25 3.17
CA GLU A 149 20.77 27.59 1.86
C GLU A 149 20.90 26.07 1.99
N GLU A 150 21.82 25.59 2.83
CA GLU A 150 21.96 24.15 3.15
C GLU A 150 20.66 23.58 3.76
N ALA A 151 20.07 24.30 4.72
CA ALA A 151 18.84 23.86 5.37
C ALA A 151 17.63 23.85 4.42
N GLU A 152 17.49 24.86 3.56
CA GLU A 152 16.45 24.94 2.54
C GLU A 152 16.64 23.85 1.48
N ALA A 153 17.87 23.59 1.03
CA ALA A 153 18.17 22.53 0.06
C ALA A 153 17.88 21.13 0.62
N ALA A 154 18.29 20.86 1.87
CA ALA A 154 18.01 19.58 2.53
C ALA A 154 16.50 19.38 2.71
N ARG A 155 15.79 20.43 3.13
CA ARG A 155 14.32 20.41 3.25
C ARG A 155 13.65 20.14 1.89
N GLN A 156 14.09 20.79 0.81
CA GLN A 156 13.52 20.58 -0.52
C GLN A 156 13.71 19.14 -0.96
N LYS A 157 14.90 18.57 -0.75
CA LYS A 157 15.15 17.15 -1.04
C LYS A 157 14.24 16.23 -0.22
N ALA A 158 14.02 16.52 1.07
CA ALA A 158 13.09 15.74 1.90
C ALA A 158 11.66 15.77 1.35
N ILE A 159 11.19 16.93 0.87
CA ILE A 159 9.89 17.08 0.20
C ILE A 159 9.83 16.20 -1.06
N ASP A 160 10.86 16.25 -1.89
CA ASP A 160 10.92 15.48 -3.14
C ASP A 160 10.89 13.96 -2.87
N VAL A 161 11.61 13.50 -1.84
CA VAL A 161 11.61 12.10 -1.38
C VAL A 161 10.20 11.64 -0.99
N LEU A 162 9.46 12.46 -0.24
CA LEU A 162 8.10 12.09 0.17
C LEU A 162 7.11 12.08 -0.98
N TYR A 163 7.20 13.02 -1.93
CA TYR A 163 6.38 12.98 -3.13
C TYR A 163 6.69 11.77 -3.99
N ALA A 164 7.96 11.42 -4.16
CA ALA A 164 8.37 10.22 -4.89
C ALA A 164 7.85 8.94 -4.21
N ARG A 165 7.97 8.85 -2.87
CA ARG A 165 7.39 7.77 -2.06
C ARG A 165 5.88 7.66 -2.29
N ASP A 166 5.13 8.74 -2.12
CA ASP A 166 3.67 8.71 -2.26
C ASP A 166 3.22 8.35 -3.68
N ALA A 167 3.96 8.78 -4.70
CA ALA A 167 3.71 8.39 -6.09
C ALA A 167 3.95 6.89 -6.30
N ALA A 168 5.07 6.36 -5.80
CA ALA A 168 5.41 4.94 -5.89
C ALA A 168 4.42 4.05 -5.11
N LEU A 169 4.05 4.43 -3.88
CA LEU A 169 3.04 3.73 -3.09
C LEU A 169 1.70 3.67 -3.82
N ARG A 170 1.28 4.76 -4.47
CA ARG A 170 0.06 4.79 -5.27
C ARG A 170 0.14 3.89 -6.50
N ALA A 171 1.30 3.83 -7.15
CA ALA A 171 1.54 2.97 -8.30
C ALA A 171 1.58 1.48 -7.92
N ALA A 172 1.99 1.16 -6.68
CA ALA A 172 2.02 -0.20 -6.16
C ALA A 172 0.64 -0.75 -5.77
N VAL A 173 -0.44 0.03 -5.84
CA VAL A 173 -1.80 -0.46 -5.54
C VAL A 173 -2.30 -1.35 -6.67
N PRO A 174 -2.67 -2.63 -6.40
CA PRO A 174 -3.23 -3.51 -7.43
C PRO A 174 -4.52 -2.96 -8.03
N SER A 175 -4.66 -3.12 -9.35
CA SER A 175 -5.90 -2.76 -10.06
C SER A 175 -6.97 -3.86 -9.98
N SER A 176 -6.59 -5.07 -9.56
CA SER A 176 -7.47 -6.21 -9.41
C SER A 176 -8.02 -6.31 -7.99
N SER A 177 -9.19 -6.92 -7.85
CA SER A 177 -9.84 -7.18 -6.57
C SER A 177 -10.56 -8.51 -6.62
N PHE A 178 -10.74 -9.14 -5.46
CA PHE A 178 -11.56 -10.35 -5.36
C PHE A 178 -12.98 -10.09 -5.84
N THR A 179 -13.47 -10.96 -6.72
CA THR A 179 -14.87 -11.03 -7.10
C THR A 179 -15.64 -11.87 -6.09
N ALA A 180 -16.95 -11.68 -6.00
CA ALA A 180 -17.78 -12.53 -5.15
C ALA A 180 -17.70 -13.99 -5.64
N PRO A 181 -17.58 -14.98 -4.74
CA PRO A 181 -17.56 -16.38 -5.12
C PRO A 181 -18.87 -16.77 -5.83
N PRO A 182 -18.81 -17.68 -6.82
CA PRO A 182 -19.99 -18.11 -7.54
C PRO A 182 -20.94 -18.87 -6.60
N SER A 183 -22.25 -18.72 -6.82
CA SER A 183 -23.24 -19.54 -6.11
C SER A 183 -23.11 -21.00 -6.53
N LEU A 184 -23.08 -21.89 -5.54
CA LEU A 184 -23.02 -23.34 -5.75
C LEU A 184 -24.40 -24.00 -5.90
N THR A 185 -25.48 -23.24 -5.75
CA THR A 185 -26.86 -23.72 -5.90
C THR A 185 -27.50 -23.17 -7.17
N ARG A 186 -28.28 -24.02 -7.85
CA ARG A 186 -29.06 -23.63 -9.04
C ARG A 186 -30.31 -22.86 -8.61
N GLY A 187 -30.15 -21.61 -8.17
CA GLY A 187 -31.27 -20.75 -7.81
C GLY A 187 -30.92 -19.70 -6.75
N GLY A 188 -30.27 -18.61 -7.17
CA GLY A 188 -29.92 -17.49 -6.30
C GLY A 188 -29.97 -16.14 -7.01
N GLY A 189 -30.95 -15.97 -7.90
CA GLY A 189 -31.31 -14.65 -8.40
C GLY A 189 -31.89 -13.80 -7.27
N HIS A 190 -31.27 -12.66 -7.05
CA HIS A 190 -31.69 -11.52 -6.24
C HIS A 190 -33.19 -11.51 -5.83
N ARG A 191 -33.47 -11.61 -4.52
CA ARG A 191 -34.73 -11.14 -3.93
C ARG A 191 -34.42 -10.05 -2.89
N GLY A 192 -33.97 -8.91 -3.38
CA GLY A 192 -34.11 -7.64 -2.68
C GLY A 192 -35.49 -7.05 -2.96
N GLN A 193 -36.08 -6.42 -1.94
CA GLN A 193 -37.34 -5.66 -1.91
C GLN A 193 -38.66 -6.46 -1.78
N GLN A 194 -39.17 -6.50 -0.54
CA GLN A 194 -40.38 -5.75 -0.17
C GLN A 194 -40.56 -5.83 1.35
N GLY A 195 -40.04 -4.83 2.07
CA GLY A 195 -40.50 -4.52 3.41
C GLY A 195 -41.93 -3.98 3.28
N LYS A 196 -42.90 -4.73 3.80
CA LYS A 196 -44.27 -4.24 3.99
C LYS A 196 -44.24 -3.17 5.10
N PRO A 197 -44.91 -2.02 4.93
CA PRO A 197 -45.21 -1.16 6.07
C PRO A 197 -46.28 -1.84 6.94
N VAL A 198 -46.06 -1.87 8.25
CA VAL A 198 -47.10 -2.21 9.23
C VAL A 198 -47.92 -0.93 9.49
N PRO A 199 -49.26 -0.95 9.33
CA PRO A 199 -50.10 0.20 9.62
C PRO A 199 -50.49 0.31 11.10
N MET A 200 -50.64 1.57 11.52
CA MET A 200 -51.16 2.14 12.78
C MET A 200 -50.26 2.04 14.01
#